data_AF-A0A9D6FB30-F1
#
_entry.id   AF-A0A9D6FB30-F1
#
_cell.length_a   1.000
_cell.length_b   1.000
_cell.length_c   1.000
_cell.angle_alpha   90.00
_cell.angle_beta   90.00
_cell.angle_gamma   90.00
#
_symmetry.space_group_name_H-M   'P 1'
#
loop_
_entity.id
_entity.type
_entity.pdbx_description
1 polymer ?
#
loop_
_entity_poly.entity_id
_entity_poly.type
_entity_poly.pdbx_seq_one_letter_code
_entity_poly.pdbx_strand_id
1 'polypeptide(L)' 'MRAIVQEGYGSPDVLQLREIDRPVVGVDRVLVRVRAASVNAADCHLLRLPHPANERIPMPPCNKEECHNDCYPGLKRS' A
#
# COMPACT_ATOMS: atom_id res chain seq x y z
N MET A 1 -9.65 1.75 16.84
CA MET A 1 -8.53 0.85 16.54
C MET A 1 -7.59 1.57 15.61
N ARG A 2 -6.29 1.40 15.79
CA ARG A 2 -5.28 2.07 14.96
C ARG A 2 -5.11 1.36 13.63
N ALA A 3 -5.14 2.12 12.54
CA ALA A 3 -4.91 1.62 11.19
C ALA A 3 -4.05 2.61 10.40
N ILE A 4 -3.26 2.09 9.46
CA ILE A 4 -2.64 2.89 8.41
C ILE A 4 -3.68 3.04 7.30
N VAL A 5 -4.08 4.28 7.02
CA VAL A 5 -5.09 4.64 6.02
C VAL A 5 -4.41 5.38 4.88
N GLN A 6 -4.71 4.99 3.66
CA GLN A 6 -4.27 5.66 2.44
C GLN A 6 -5.41 6.53 1.91
N GLU A 7 -5.18 7.83 1.80
CA GLU A 7 -6.11 8.75 1.13
C GLU A 7 -5.48 9.27 -0.16
N GLY A 8 -5.95 8.76 -1.29
CA GLY A 8 -5.38 9.06 -2.61
C GLY A 8 -4.12 8.24 -2.94
N TYR A 9 -3.44 8.64 -4.00
CA TYR A 9 -2.23 7.98 -4.51
C TYR A 9 -1.05 8.95 -4.48
N GLY A 10 0.15 8.46 -4.21
CA GLY A 10 1.35 9.30 -4.14
C GLY A 10 2.53 8.67 -3.41
N SER A 11 3.39 9.52 -2.86
CA SER A 11 4.52 9.12 -1.99
C SER A 11 4.01 8.45 -0.70
N PRO A 12 4.87 7.79 0.08
CA PRO A 12 4.50 7.24 1.40
C PRO A 12 3.84 8.22 2.36
N ASP A 13 3.97 9.53 2.13
CA ASP A 13 3.33 10.58 2.94
C ASP A 13 1.80 10.54 2.89
N VAL A 14 1.21 9.88 1.89
CA VAL A 14 -0.25 9.66 1.80
C VAL A 14 -0.76 8.65 2.83
N LEU A 15 0.13 7.90 3.49
CA LEU A 15 -0.21 6.96 4.54
C LEU A 15 -0.31 7.68 5.89
N GLN A 16 -1.48 7.57 6.52
CA GLN A 16 -1.75 8.19 7.81
C GLN A 16 -2.15 7.16 8.85
N LEU A 17 -1.53 7.24 10.02
CA LEU A 17 -1.94 6.46 11.18
C LEU A 17 -3.16 7.12 11.85
N ARG A 18 -4.31 6.45 11.81
CA ARG A 18 -5.58 6.97 12.33
C ARG A 18 -6.22 6.01 13.32
N GLU A 19 -6.98 6.57 14.26
CA GLU A 19 -7.97 5.80 15.03
C GLU A 19 -9.26 5.73 14.22
N ILE A 20 -9.72 4.50 13.97
CA ILE A 20 -10.96 4.20 13.24
C ILE A 20 -11.85 3.26 14.05
N ASP A 21 -13.13 3.19 13.73
CA ASP A 21 -14.03 2.25 14.39
C ASP A 21 -13.64 0.79 14.12
N ARG A 22 -13.98 -0.09 15.07
CA ARG A 22 -13.75 -1.52 14.91
C ARG A 22 -14.65 -2.05 13.79
N PRO A 23 -14.12 -2.75 12.77
CA PRO A 23 -14.94 -3.27 11.68
C PRO A 23 -16.03 -4.23 12.17
N VAL A 24 -17.24 -4.04 11.67
CA VAL A 24 -18.36 -4.97 11.86
C VAL A 24 -18.25 -6.08 10.82
N VAL A 25 -18.31 -7.33 11.26
CA VAL A 25 -18.23 -8.52 10.38
C VAL A 25 -19.60 -9.18 10.26
N GLY A 26 -19.93 -9.68 9.06
CA GLY A 26 -21.15 -10.45 8.81
C GLY A 26 -21.04 -11.90 9.30
N VAL A 27 -22.14 -12.65 9.16
CA VAL A 27 -22.32 -14.01 9.74
C VAL A 27 -21.22 -14.99 9.34
N ASP A 28 -20.76 -14.94 8.08
CA ASP A 28 -19.76 -15.88 7.53
C ASP A 28 -18.33 -15.29 7.47
N ARG A 29 -18.03 -14.29 8.31
CA ARG A 29 -16.72 -13.63 8.33
C ARG A 29 -16.17 -13.58 9.73
N VAL A 30 -14.85 -13.61 9.82
CA VAL A 30 -14.13 -13.51 11.10
C VAL A 30 -13.38 -12.19 11.18
N LEU A 31 -13.31 -11.62 12.38
CA LEU A 31 -12.50 -10.45 12.66
C LEU A 31 -11.15 -10.87 13.25
N VAL A 32 -10.07 -10.58 12.52
CA VAL A 32 -8.71 -10.95 12.92
C VAL A 32 -8.03 -9.79 13.65
N ARG A 33 -7.35 -10.09 14.76
CA ARG A 33 -6.48 -9.13 15.45
C ARG A 33 -5.06 -9.24 14.90
N VAL A 34 -4.67 -8.27 14.07
CA VAL A 34 -3.30 -8.17 13.53
C VAL A 34 -2.32 -7.83 14.66
N ARG A 35 -1.24 -8.63 14.78
CA ARG A 35 -0.15 -8.39 15.74
C ARG A 35 1.07 -7.73 15.07
N ALA A 36 1.33 -8.10 13.82
CA ALA A 36 2.39 -7.56 12.99
C ALA A 36 1.98 -7.66 11.51
N ALA A 37 2.56 -6.79 10.69
CA ALA A 37 2.51 -6.83 9.23
C ALA A 37 3.92 -6.53 8.70
N SER A 38 4.29 -7.15 7.58
CA SER A 38 5.56 -6.89 6.88
C SER A 38 5.43 -5.67 5.97
N VAL A 39 6.56 -5.02 5.68
CA VAL A 39 6.67 -4.03 4.58
C VAL A 39 7.34 -4.71 3.40
N ASN A 40 6.69 -4.65 2.25
CA ASN A 40 7.12 -5.29 1.01
C ASN A 40 7.34 -4.25 -0.10
N ALA A 41 8.19 -4.55 -1.07
CA ALA A 41 8.39 -3.68 -2.24
C ALA A 41 7.08 -3.40 -3.01
N ALA A 42 6.17 -4.39 -3.01
CA ALA A 42 4.85 -4.27 -3.61
C ALA A 42 4.00 -3.16 -2.99
N ASP A 43 4.15 -2.89 -1.69
CA ASP A 43 3.36 -1.88 -0.99
C ASP A 43 3.64 -0.49 -1.57
N CYS A 44 4.91 -0.19 -1.87
CA CYS A 44 5.30 1.08 -2.48
C CYS A 44 4.73 1.28 -3.90
N HIS A 45 4.55 0.19 -4.66
CA HIS A 45 3.87 0.23 -5.95
C HIS A 45 2.38 0.55 -5.77
N LEU A 46 1.72 -0.09 -4.79
CA LEU A 46 0.28 0.11 -4.52
C LEU A 46 -0.05 1.55 -4.07
N LEU A 47 0.89 2.25 -3.44
CA LEU A 47 0.70 3.67 -3.07
C LEU A 47 0.50 4.59 -4.28
N ARG A 48 1.04 4.23 -5.45
CA ARG A 48 1.13 5.11 -6.63
C ARG A 48 0.26 4.66 -7.81
N LEU A 49 -0.26 3.44 -7.77
CA LEU A 49 -1.04 2.88 -8.86
C LEU A 49 -2.54 3.15 -8.68
N PRO A 50 -3.19 3.94 -9.55
CA PRO A 50 -4.64 3.90 -9.65
C PRO A 50 -5.03 2.52 -10.18
N HIS A 51 -5.44 1.60 -9.30
CA HIS A 51 -5.86 0.28 -9.75
C HIS A 51 -7.39 0.22 -9.88
N PRO A 52 -7.95 0.17 -11.10
CA PRO A 52 -9.16 -0.61 -11.31
C PRO A 52 -8.76 -2.09 -11.24
N ALA A 53 -9.26 -2.79 -10.21
CA ALA A 53 -8.90 -4.15 -9.84
C ALA A 53 -9.27 -5.27 -10.84
N ASN A 54 -9.52 -4.96 -12.11
CA ASN A 54 -10.13 -5.90 -13.05
C ASN A 54 -9.72 -5.77 -14.53
N GLU A 55 -8.84 -4.86 -14.92
CA GLU A 55 -8.35 -4.81 -16.30
C GLU A 55 -6.83 -5.05 -16.35
N ARG A 56 -6.41 -5.84 -17.36
CA ARG A 56 -5.01 -6.05 -17.74
C ARG A 56 -4.42 -4.74 -18.29
N ILE A 57 -4.43 -3.69 -17.48
CA ILE A 57 -3.71 -2.47 -17.78
C ILE A 57 -2.25 -2.82 -17.54
N PRO A 58 -1.37 -2.70 -18.55
CA PRO A 58 0.06 -2.84 -18.31
C PRO A 58 0.40 -1.82 -17.22
N MET A 59 1.02 -2.28 -16.14
CA MET A 59 1.63 -1.41 -15.13
C MET A 59 2.20 -0.19 -15.86
N PRO A 60 1.78 1.05 -15.53
CA PRO A 60 2.35 2.23 -16.18
C PRO A 60 3.87 2.05 -16.14
N PRO A 61 4.61 2.36 -17.21
CA PRO A 61 6.04 2.08 -17.30
C PRO A 61 6.78 2.96 -16.29
N CYS A 62 6.69 2.60 -15.02
CA CYS A 62 7.62 2.98 -14.01
C CYS A 62 8.87 2.22 -14.41
N ASN A 63 9.79 2.91 -15.07
CA ASN A 63 11.07 2.31 -15.36
C ASN A 63 11.66 1.83 -14.02
N LYS A 64 12.39 0.72 -14.06
CA LYS A 64 12.85 0.06 -12.83
C LYS A 64 13.66 1.03 -11.96
N GLU A 65 14.32 2.03 -12.55
CA GLU A 65 15.13 3.02 -11.86
C GLU A 65 14.30 4.05 -11.08
N GLU A 66 13.27 4.65 -11.69
CA GLU A 66 12.31 5.53 -10.99
C GLU A 66 11.64 4.78 -9.85
N CYS A 67 11.14 3.57 -10.12
CA CYS A 67 10.53 2.74 -9.08
C CYS A 67 11.49 2.42 -7.93
N HIS A 68 12.77 2.20 -8.22
CA HIS A 68 13.77 1.94 -7.19
C HIS A 68 14.12 3.17 -6.37
N ASN A 69 14.29 4.32 -7.01
CA ASN A 69 14.58 5.56 -6.30
C ASN A 69 13.39 6.01 -5.44
N ASP A 70 12.17 5.76 -5.90
CA ASP A 70 10.94 6.09 -5.18
C ASP A 70 10.62 5.14 -4.03
N CYS A 71 10.95 3.85 -4.17
CA CYS A 71 10.74 2.84 -3.11
C CYS A 71 11.93 2.74 -2.14
N TYR A 72 13.14 3.04 -2.61
CA TYR A 72 14.40 2.92 -1.86
C TYR A 72 15.28 4.16 -2.09
N PRO A 73 14.87 5.34 -1.58
CA PRO A 73 15.66 6.55 -1.73
C PRO A 73 17.04 6.37 -1.10
N GLY A 74 18.10 6.58 -1.89
CA GLY A 74 19.49 6.52 -1.44
C GLY A 74 20.12 5.12 -1.41
N LEU A 75 19.39 4.05 -1.74
CA LEU A 75 19.95 2.70 -1.84
C LEU A 75 20.58 2.50 -3.22
N LYS A 76 21.92 2.47 -3.31
CA LYS A 76 22.59 2.14 -4.58
C LYS A 76 22.31 0.70 -4.99
N ARG A 77 22.00 0.47 -6.26
CA ARG A 77 21.99 -0.87 -6.85
C ARG A 77 23.44 -1.38 -6.90
N SER A 78 23.66 -2.60 -6.42
CA SER A 78 24.92 -3.34 -6.53
C SER A 78 25.23 -3.70 -7.98
#